data_AF-W8BXX5-F1
#
_entry.id   AF-W8BXX5-F1
#
_cell.length_a   1.000
_cell.length_b   1.000
_cell.length_c   1.000
_cell.angle_alpha   90.00
_cell.angle_beta   90.00
_cell.angle_gamma   90.00
#
_symmetry.space_group_name_H-M   'P 1'
#
loop_
_entity.id
_entity.type
_entity.pdbx_description
1 polymer ?
#
loop_
_entity_poly.entity_id
_entity_poly.type
_entity_poly.pdbx_seq_one_letter_code
_entity_poly.pdbx_strand_id
1 'polypeptide(L)'
;MATIRKLDDQQIAYLVGETKFQVKPQPPELQQHSADSNEHVLEEFFNAPRKAGRTITRNDLEIFKSIKSVRVLLEALTLKPEGSKRIELLQQNNAFPIFTIECQLSKELVQYLPRNEIFNIIQFESDQFHCQTQCTRFGREAQRNINLKPLIEDLDENASGGESSLNLGRLHFAVRWREPGTCLNELLGFGVLELRDLLKDALLEQCKCVTIHRRGVPLATVYVKVNLSLEGTTVTTPTNTGASTAKCLRCS
;
A
#
# COMPACT_ATOMS: atom_id res chain seq x y z
N MET A 1 63.25 -16.98 11.95
CA MET A 1 63.11 -17.40 10.55
C MET A 1 61.63 -17.69 10.31
N ALA A 2 60.94 -16.85 9.52
CA ALA A 2 59.53 -17.03 9.19
C ALA A 2 59.42 -17.92 7.95
N THR A 3 58.78 -19.08 8.10
CA THR A 3 58.53 -20.00 6.99
C THR A 3 57.27 -19.56 6.25
N ILE A 4 57.46 -18.98 5.05
CA ILE A 4 56.36 -18.64 4.14
C ILE A 4 55.78 -19.96 3.62
N ARG A 5 54.53 -20.28 4.00
CA ARG A 5 53.77 -21.38 3.40
C ARG A 5 53.26 -20.92 2.04
N LYS A 6 53.64 -21.62 0.97
CA LYS A 6 53.08 -21.44 -0.36
C LYS A 6 51.60 -21.84 -0.34
N LEU A 7 50.73 -20.99 -0.89
CA LEU A 7 49.31 -21.27 -1.10
C LEU A 7 49.17 -22.27 -2.25
N ASP A 8 48.21 -23.20 -2.11
CA ASP A 8 47.92 -24.27 -3.07
C ASP A 8 47.12 -23.73 -4.27
N ASP A 9 47.29 -24.36 -5.43
CA ASP A 9 46.80 -23.90 -6.74
C ASP A 9 45.25 -23.78 -6.79
N GLN A 10 44.53 -24.53 -5.93
CA GLN A 10 43.08 -24.39 -5.75
C GLN A 10 42.64 -23.10 -5.05
N GLN A 11 43.45 -22.57 -4.13
CA GLN A 11 43.14 -21.30 -3.45
C GLN A 11 43.38 -20.10 -4.36
N ILE A 12 44.32 -20.23 -5.30
CA ILE A 12 44.59 -19.22 -6.34
C ILE A 12 43.43 -19.18 -7.35
N ALA A 13 42.87 -20.34 -7.73
CA ALA A 13 41.73 -20.41 -8.65
C ALA A 13 40.45 -19.73 -8.09
N TYR A 14 40.21 -19.80 -6.78
CA TYR A 14 39.06 -19.15 -6.15
C TYR A 14 39.20 -17.61 -6.10
N LEU A 15 40.42 -17.08 -5.99
CA LEU A 15 40.69 -15.64 -5.96
C LEU A 15 40.67 -14.98 -7.35
N VAL A 16 40.86 -15.75 -8.43
CA VAL A 16 40.96 -15.22 -9.81
C VAL A 16 39.61 -15.28 -10.56
N GLY A 17 38.54 -15.82 -9.95
CA GLY A 17 37.18 -15.67 -10.48
C GLY A 17 36.92 -16.42 -11.79
N GLU A 18 37.70 -17.44 -12.13
CA GLU A 18 37.44 -18.28 -13.30
C GLU A 18 36.79 -19.60 -12.89
N THR A 19 35.46 -19.65 -12.90
CA THR A 19 34.74 -20.92 -12.99
C THR A 19 33.99 -20.98 -14.31
N LYS A 20 34.53 -21.79 -15.23
CA LYS A 20 33.87 -22.22 -16.47
C LYS A 20 32.58 -22.95 -16.12
N PHE A 21 31.44 -22.44 -16.59
CA PHE A 21 30.15 -23.13 -16.52
C PHE A 21 30.21 -24.43 -17.35
N GLN A 22 30.19 -25.57 -16.68
CA GLN A 22 29.73 -26.82 -17.31
C GLN A 22 28.25 -26.98 -17.01
N VAL A 23 27.44 -26.89 -18.06
CA VAL A 23 26.00 -27.18 -18.03
C VAL A 23 25.84 -28.70 -17.92
N LYS A 24 25.42 -29.18 -16.75
CA LYS A 24 24.88 -30.52 -16.56
C LYS A 24 23.35 -30.38 -16.57
N PRO A 25 22.59 -31.16 -17.38
CA PRO A 25 21.15 -31.00 -17.47
C PRO A 25 20.48 -31.44 -16.15
N GLN A 26 19.80 -30.49 -15.50
CA GLN A 26 18.90 -30.73 -14.37
C GLN A 26 17.48 -31.07 -14.87
N PRO A 27 16.70 -31.85 -14.10
CA PRO A 27 15.33 -32.23 -14.45
C PRO A 27 14.37 -31.02 -14.38
N PRO A 28 13.23 -31.07 -15.09
CA PRO A 28 12.40 -29.91 -15.37
C PRO A 28 11.40 -29.62 -14.24
N GLU A 29 11.89 -29.20 -13.07
CA GLU A 29 11.02 -28.67 -12.00
C GLU A 29 11.76 -27.57 -11.24
N LEU A 30 11.83 -26.37 -11.83
CA LEU A 30 12.14 -25.10 -11.14
C LEU A 30 12.12 -23.93 -12.15
N GLN A 31 11.03 -23.76 -12.88
CA GLN A 31 10.76 -22.51 -13.62
C GLN A 31 9.28 -22.22 -13.57
N GLN A 32 8.89 -21.34 -12.64
CA GLN A 32 7.71 -20.44 -12.65
C GLN A 32 7.31 -20.16 -11.20
N HIS A 33 7.88 -19.13 -10.58
CA HIS A 33 7.29 -18.59 -9.34
C HIS A 33 7.35 -17.06 -9.22
N SER A 34 7.88 -16.35 -10.21
CA SER A 34 7.94 -14.87 -10.19
C SER A 34 6.80 -14.19 -10.96
N ALA A 35 6.06 -14.89 -11.82
CA ALA A 35 4.91 -14.33 -12.55
C ALA A 35 3.57 -14.56 -11.81
N ASP A 36 3.44 -15.70 -11.13
CA ASP A 36 2.18 -16.19 -10.55
C ASP A 36 1.73 -15.40 -9.30
N SER A 37 2.69 -14.85 -8.56
CA SER A 37 2.41 -14.06 -7.37
C SER A 37 1.68 -12.74 -7.70
N ASN A 38 1.99 -12.13 -8.85
CA ASN A 38 1.36 -10.86 -9.24
C ASN A 38 -0.04 -11.07 -9.80
N GLU A 39 -0.30 -12.17 -10.52
CA GLU A 39 -1.65 -12.47 -11.01
C GLU A 39 -2.61 -12.79 -9.85
N HIS A 40 -2.19 -13.61 -8.89
CA HIS A 40 -3.00 -13.88 -7.70
C HIS A 40 -3.23 -12.65 -6.81
N VAL A 41 -2.25 -11.73 -6.72
CA VAL A 41 -2.41 -10.44 -6.02
C VAL A 41 -3.51 -9.60 -6.69
N LEU A 42 -3.53 -9.55 -8.03
CA LEU A 42 -4.54 -8.81 -8.79
C LEU A 42 -5.94 -9.44 -8.64
N GLU A 43 -6.05 -10.77 -8.71
CA GLU A 43 -7.32 -11.50 -8.52
C GLU A 43 -7.99 -11.20 -7.17
N GLU A 44 -7.22 -11.12 -6.07
CA GLU A 44 -7.78 -10.81 -4.74
C GLU A 44 -8.36 -9.38 -4.67
N PHE A 45 -7.84 -8.41 -5.44
CA PHE A 45 -8.46 -7.08 -5.56
C PHE A 45 -9.76 -7.09 -6.36
N PHE A 46 -9.90 -7.98 -7.35
CA PHE A 46 -11.10 -8.09 -8.19
C PHE A 46 -12.27 -8.74 -7.45
N ASN A 47 -11.98 -9.67 -6.53
CA ASN A 47 -12.98 -10.41 -5.76
C ASN A 47 -13.49 -9.67 -4.51
N ALA A 48 -13.01 -8.45 -4.25
CA ALA A 48 -13.52 -7.63 -3.15
C ALA A 48 -15.02 -7.30 -3.38
N PRO A 49 -15.88 -7.46 -2.36
CA PRO A 49 -17.32 -7.21 -2.51
C PRO A 49 -17.58 -5.74 -2.85
N ARG A 50 -18.16 -5.49 -4.03
CA ARG A 50 -18.62 -4.16 -4.43
C ARG A 50 -19.82 -3.79 -3.56
N LYS A 51 -19.73 -2.68 -2.83
CA LYS A 51 -20.89 -2.14 -2.13
C LYS A 51 -21.89 -1.61 -3.16
N ALA A 52 -23.19 -1.71 -2.90
CA ALA A 52 -24.18 -0.98 -3.69
C ALA A 52 -23.98 0.53 -3.40
N GLY A 53 -23.36 1.23 -4.34
CA GLY A 53 -23.09 2.66 -4.23
C GLY A 53 -24.34 3.47 -4.49
N ARG A 54 -24.39 4.68 -3.94
CA ARG A 54 -25.40 5.68 -4.28
C ARG A 54 -25.28 6.06 -5.77
N THR A 55 -26.40 6.40 -6.38
CA THR A 55 -26.48 6.98 -7.72
C THR A 55 -25.66 8.27 -7.81
N ILE A 56 -24.70 8.31 -8.73
CA ILE A 56 -23.81 9.44 -8.99
C ILE A 56 -24.54 10.42 -9.89
N THR A 57 -24.64 11.70 -9.49
CA THR A 57 -25.32 12.70 -10.32
C THR A 57 -24.36 13.32 -11.34
N ARG A 58 -24.90 13.91 -12.40
CA ARG A 58 -24.10 14.62 -13.42
C ARG A 58 -23.25 15.76 -12.83
N ASN A 59 -23.75 16.46 -11.81
CA ASN A 59 -22.99 17.51 -11.15
C ASN A 59 -21.78 16.95 -10.39
N ASP A 60 -21.92 15.76 -9.79
CA ASP A 60 -20.82 15.09 -9.10
C ASP A 60 -19.71 14.66 -10.08
N LEU A 61 -20.09 14.27 -11.30
CA LEU A 61 -19.14 13.94 -12.37
C LEU A 61 -18.33 15.15 -12.82
N GLU A 62 -18.97 16.33 -12.95
CA GLU A 62 -18.27 17.56 -13.31
C GLU A 62 -17.24 17.96 -12.25
N ILE A 63 -17.55 17.75 -10.96
CA ILE A 63 -16.55 17.92 -9.89
C ILE A 63 -15.39 16.95 -10.08
N PHE A 64 -15.67 15.67 -10.34
CA PHE A 64 -14.61 14.67 -10.52
C PHE A 64 -13.71 14.93 -11.74
N LYS A 65 -14.25 15.47 -12.84
CA LYS A 65 -13.46 15.90 -14.02
C LYS A 65 -12.39 16.94 -13.66
N SER A 66 -12.61 17.72 -12.61
CA SER A 66 -11.69 18.76 -12.14
C SER A 66 -10.63 18.28 -11.13
N ILE A 67 -10.74 17.04 -10.64
CA ILE A 67 -9.80 16.44 -9.69
C ILE A 67 -8.48 16.11 -10.39
N LYS A 68 -7.36 16.52 -9.79
CA LYS A 68 -6.01 16.31 -10.33
C LYS A 68 -5.13 15.43 -9.45
N SER A 69 -5.48 15.24 -8.19
CA SER A 69 -4.67 14.42 -7.29
C SER A 69 -5.49 13.83 -6.15
N VAL A 70 -4.96 12.75 -5.59
CA VAL A 70 -5.41 12.10 -4.37
C VAL A 70 -4.31 12.19 -3.33
N ARG A 71 -4.63 12.75 -2.16
CA ARG A 71 -3.77 12.75 -0.98
C ARG A 71 -4.30 11.72 0.01
N VAL A 72 -3.40 10.87 0.50
CA VAL A 72 -3.68 9.81 1.46
C VAL A 72 -2.76 9.99 2.67
N LEU A 73 -3.35 10.20 3.83
CA LEU A 73 -2.69 10.12 5.13
C LEU A 73 -3.05 8.77 5.76
N LEU A 74 -2.04 7.93 5.99
CA LEU A 74 -2.20 6.66 6.67
C LEU A 74 -2.09 6.86 8.18
N GLU A 75 -3.18 6.67 8.91
CA GLU A 75 -3.22 6.90 10.35
C GLU A 75 -2.78 5.66 11.13
N ALA A 76 -3.44 4.53 10.87
CA ALA A 76 -3.23 3.32 11.64
C ALA A 76 -3.63 2.03 10.91
N LEU A 77 -3.11 0.92 11.40
CA LEU A 77 -3.55 -0.44 11.11
C LEU A 77 -3.96 -1.08 12.44
N THR A 78 -5.13 -1.72 12.47
CA THR A 78 -5.55 -2.55 13.62
C THR A 78 -5.84 -3.96 13.15
N LEU A 79 -5.26 -4.95 13.82
CA LEU A 79 -5.48 -6.35 13.50
C LEU A 79 -6.80 -6.83 14.09
N LYS A 80 -7.48 -7.68 13.32
CA LYS A 80 -8.59 -8.49 13.83
C LYS A 80 -8.04 -9.75 14.52
N PRO A 81 -8.83 -10.43 15.35
CA PRO A 81 -8.39 -11.66 16.02
C PRO A 81 -7.82 -12.72 15.05
N GLU A 82 -8.35 -12.81 13.83
CA GLU A 82 -7.88 -13.72 12.80
C GLU A 82 -6.50 -13.31 12.25
N GLY A 83 -6.24 -12.00 12.16
CA GLY A 83 -4.96 -11.46 11.72
C GLY A 83 -3.88 -11.56 12.79
N SER A 84 -4.24 -11.38 14.07
CA SER A 84 -3.27 -11.43 15.18
C SER A 84 -2.69 -12.83 15.40
N LYS A 85 -3.45 -13.90 15.12
CA LYS A 85 -2.97 -15.29 15.21
C LYS A 85 -1.68 -15.55 14.42
N ARG A 86 -1.50 -14.86 13.29
CA ARG A 86 -0.32 -15.03 12.43
C ARG A 86 0.96 -14.41 12.99
N ILE A 87 0.82 -13.46 13.91
CA ILE A 87 1.94 -12.76 14.53
C ILE A 87 2.05 -13.08 16.04
N GLU A 88 1.21 -13.98 16.55
CA GLU A 88 1.16 -14.30 17.97
C GLU A 88 2.47 -14.92 18.48
N LEU A 89 3.07 -15.82 17.69
CA LEU A 89 4.38 -16.40 18.00
C LEU A 89 5.47 -15.34 18.13
N LEU A 90 5.40 -14.29 17.31
CA LEU A 90 6.34 -13.17 17.35
C LEU A 90 6.20 -12.38 18.67
N GLN A 91 4.95 -12.11 19.07
CA GLN A 91 4.62 -11.41 20.31
C GLN A 91 5.06 -12.20 21.56
N GLN A 92 4.96 -13.52 21.54
CA GLN A 92 5.42 -14.41 22.62
C GLN A 92 6.94 -14.34 22.81
N ASN A 93 7.70 -14.07 21.74
CA ASN A 93 9.16 -13.96 21.75
C ASN A 93 9.67 -12.53 22.00
N ASN A 94 8.81 -11.61 22.46
CA ASN A 94 9.14 -10.18 22.66
C ASN A 94 9.67 -9.47 21.40
N ALA A 95 9.36 -10.01 20.21
CA ALA A 95 9.60 -9.32 18.94
C ALA A 95 8.29 -8.64 18.50
N PHE A 96 8.41 -7.48 17.84
CA PHE A 96 7.26 -6.72 17.36
C PHE A 96 7.30 -6.59 15.83
N PRO A 97 6.18 -6.84 15.15
CA PRO A 97 6.14 -6.81 13.69
C PRO A 97 6.36 -5.39 13.20
N ILE A 98 7.09 -5.28 12.08
CA ILE A 98 7.16 -4.03 11.31
C ILE A 98 6.17 -4.18 10.16
N PHE A 99 5.24 -3.24 10.06
CA PHE A 99 4.22 -3.27 9.03
C PHE A 99 4.57 -2.36 7.88
N THR A 100 4.36 -2.87 6.68
CA THR A 100 4.47 -2.12 5.43
C THR A 100 3.10 -2.14 4.74
N ILE A 101 2.60 -0.96 4.40
CA ILE A 101 1.36 -0.80 3.64
C ILE A 101 1.70 -0.13 2.31
N GLU A 102 1.42 -0.85 1.23
CA GLU A 102 1.52 -0.32 -0.12
C GLU A 102 0.13 0.14 -0.56
N CYS A 103 0.04 1.37 -1.05
CA CYS A 103 -1.15 1.96 -1.66
C CYS A 103 -0.86 2.19 -3.14
N GLN A 104 -1.67 1.57 -4.00
CA GLN A 104 -1.51 1.61 -5.46
C GLN A 104 -2.78 2.12 -6.12
N LEU A 105 -2.63 2.89 -7.19
CA LEU A 105 -3.75 3.28 -8.04
C LEU A 105 -4.20 2.09 -8.89
N SER A 106 -5.51 1.94 -9.11
CA SER A 106 -6.05 0.90 -9.98
C SER A 106 -5.61 1.11 -11.44
N LYS A 107 -5.65 0.04 -12.25
CA LYS A 107 -5.18 0.06 -13.65
C LYS A 107 -5.87 1.14 -14.49
N GLU A 108 -7.15 1.36 -14.24
CA GLU A 108 -7.98 2.36 -14.90
C GLU A 108 -7.49 3.79 -14.63
N LEU A 109 -6.90 4.04 -13.47
CA LEU A 109 -6.30 5.34 -13.14
C LEU A 109 -4.89 5.47 -13.72
N VAL A 110 -4.11 4.39 -13.63
CA VAL A 110 -2.71 4.36 -14.06
C VAL A 110 -2.56 4.66 -15.54
N GLN A 111 -3.47 4.18 -16.38
CA GLN A 111 -3.39 4.37 -17.84
C GLN A 111 -3.50 5.84 -18.29
N TYR A 112 -4.04 6.73 -17.44
CA TYR A 112 -4.19 8.16 -17.74
C TYR A 112 -3.22 9.05 -16.94
N LEU A 113 -2.24 8.45 -16.24
CA LEU A 113 -1.22 9.21 -15.53
C LEU A 113 -0.24 9.88 -16.51
N PRO A 114 0.30 11.06 -16.16
CA PRO A 114 1.37 11.68 -16.92
C PRO A 114 2.58 10.72 -17.02
N ARG A 115 3.18 10.60 -18.22
CA ARG A 115 4.32 9.69 -18.48
C ARG A 115 5.53 9.85 -17.55
N ASN A 116 5.61 10.96 -16.82
CA ASN A 116 6.71 11.26 -15.91
C ASN A 116 6.54 10.62 -14.52
N GLU A 117 5.37 10.05 -14.18
CA GLU A 117 5.16 9.31 -12.94
C GLU A 117 5.56 7.85 -13.11
N ILE A 118 6.84 7.55 -12.86
CA ILE A 118 7.41 6.19 -12.99
C ILE A 118 6.94 5.27 -11.85
N PHE A 119 6.45 5.83 -10.73
CA PHE A 119 6.11 5.08 -9.51
C PHE A 119 4.67 5.34 -9.03
N ASN A 120 3.78 4.40 -9.31
CA ASN A 120 2.36 4.44 -8.91
C ASN A 120 2.09 3.83 -7.52
N ILE A 121 3.15 3.40 -6.85
CA ILE A 121 3.10 2.78 -5.53
C ILE A 121 3.51 3.84 -4.50
N ILE A 122 2.69 3.99 -3.47
CA ILE A 122 3.02 4.69 -2.23
C ILE A 122 3.28 3.63 -1.17
N GLN A 123 4.42 3.67 -0.49
CA GLN A 123 4.75 2.74 0.58
C GLN A 123 4.82 3.49 1.92
N PHE A 124 4.14 2.94 2.93
CA PHE A 124 4.20 3.38 4.30
C PHE A 124 4.76 2.26 5.17
N GLU A 125 5.71 2.58 6.04
CA GLU A 125 6.30 1.61 6.97
C GLU A 125 6.24 2.15 8.40
N SER A 126 5.98 1.27 9.36
CA SER A 126 6.03 1.57 10.79
C SER A 126 6.37 0.36 11.64
N ASP A 127 7.20 0.58 12.65
CA ASP A 127 7.58 -0.32 13.72
C ASP A 127 6.81 -0.05 15.04
N GLN A 128 5.88 0.92 15.05
CA GLN A 128 5.15 1.37 16.23
C GLN A 128 3.95 0.47 16.57
N PHE A 129 4.16 -0.84 16.66
CA PHE A 129 3.12 -1.81 17.01
C PHE A 129 2.89 -1.87 18.53
N HIS A 130 1.62 -1.82 18.92
CA HIS A 130 1.18 -1.90 20.32
C HIS A 130 0.39 -3.19 20.55
N CYS A 131 0.96 -4.15 21.27
CA CYS A 131 0.35 -5.48 21.48
C CYS A 131 -1.02 -5.42 22.16
N GLN A 132 -1.20 -4.56 23.17
CA GLN A 132 -2.46 -4.50 23.92
C GLN A 132 -3.66 -4.11 23.05
N THR A 133 -3.43 -3.24 22.07
CA THR A 133 -4.48 -2.73 21.16
C THR A 133 -4.40 -3.36 19.76
N GLN A 134 -3.40 -4.21 19.53
CA GLN A 134 -3.08 -4.81 18.23
C GLN A 134 -3.03 -3.76 17.10
N CYS A 135 -2.42 -2.61 17.41
CA CYS A 135 -2.48 -1.40 16.59
C CYS A 135 -1.08 -0.89 16.23
N THR A 136 -0.87 -0.56 14.96
CA THR A 136 0.32 0.13 14.46
C THR A 136 -0.06 1.53 13.98
N ARG A 137 0.68 2.55 14.42
CA ARG A 137 0.51 3.94 13.98
C ARG A 137 1.50 4.28 12.87
N PHE A 138 1.07 5.02 11.85
CA PHE A 138 1.95 5.43 10.74
C PHE A 138 2.15 6.95 10.72
N GLY A 139 1.07 7.72 10.69
CA GLY A 139 1.12 9.20 10.72
C GLY A 139 1.83 9.81 9.52
N ARG A 140 1.83 9.14 8.36
CA ARG A 140 2.53 9.58 7.14
C ARG A 140 1.54 9.87 6.03
N GLU A 141 1.82 10.93 5.27
CA GLU A 141 1.02 11.33 4.11
C GLU A 141 1.77 11.18 2.80
N ALA A 142 1.02 10.97 1.73
CA ALA A 142 1.51 10.99 0.37
C ALA A 142 0.44 11.50 -0.57
N GLN A 143 0.86 12.08 -1.69
CA GLN A 143 -0.02 12.55 -2.75
C GLN A 143 0.39 11.95 -4.09
N ARG A 144 -0.60 11.64 -4.93
CA ARG A 144 -0.40 11.22 -6.32
C ARG A 144 -1.32 11.99 -7.23
N ASN A 145 -0.84 12.35 -8.42
CA ASN A 145 -1.70 12.92 -9.42
C ASN A 145 -2.60 11.83 -10.00
N ILE A 146 -3.79 12.21 -10.44
CA ILE A 146 -4.75 11.35 -11.12
C ILE A 146 -5.43 12.17 -12.21
N ASN A 147 -5.94 11.50 -13.24
CA ASN A 147 -6.72 12.15 -14.28
C ASN A 147 -8.01 11.36 -14.52
N LEU A 148 -9.11 11.87 -13.97
CA LEU A 148 -10.42 11.21 -14.05
C LEU A 148 -11.21 11.64 -15.29
N LYS A 149 -10.80 12.71 -15.96
CA LYS A 149 -11.54 13.27 -17.10
C LYS A 149 -11.76 12.25 -18.23
N PRO A 150 -10.73 11.51 -18.72
CA PRO A 150 -10.93 10.52 -19.77
C PRO A 150 -11.88 9.40 -19.37
N LEU A 151 -11.77 8.90 -18.12
CA LEU A 151 -12.66 7.86 -17.60
C LEU A 151 -14.13 8.27 -17.65
N ILE A 152 -14.42 9.53 -17.29
CA ILE A 152 -15.78 10.06 -17.23
C ILE A 152 -16.31 10.35 -18.64
N GLU A 153 -15.47 10.84 -19.55
CA GLU A 153 -15.85 11.05 -20.96
C GLU A 153 -16.17 9.71 -21.65
N ASP A 154 -15.36 8.67 -21.42
CA ASP A 154 -15.60 7.31 -21.92
C ASP A 154 -16.92 6.72 -21.38
N LEU A 155 -17.35 7.13 -20.18
CA LEU A 155 -18.62 6.73 -19.57
C LEU A 155 -19.82 7.45 -20.18
N ASP A 156 -19.70 8.76 -20.47
CA ASP A 156 -20.75 9.56 -21.10
C ASP A 156 -21.07 9.06 -22.52
N GLU A 157 -20.08 8.57 -23.27
CA GLU A 157 -20.27 8.00 -24.63
C GLU A 157 -20.89 6.60 -24.63
N ASN A 158 -20.65 5.81 -23.58
CA ASN A 158 -21.10 4.40 -23.47
C ASN A 158 -22.34 4.22 -22.57
N ALA A 159 -23.03 5.30 -22.19
CA ALA A 159 -24.14 5.36 -21.23
C ALA A 159 -25.46 4.68 -21.67
N SER A 160 -25.39 3.60 -22.44
CA SER A 160 -26.51 2.68 -22.70
C SER A 160 -26.65 1.57 -21.64
N GLY A 161 -25.71 1.47 -20.69
CA GLY A 161 -25.79 0.61 -19.51
C GLY A 161 -25.99 1.41 -18.22
N GLY A 162 -27.01 1.06 -17.43
CA GLY A 162 -27.50 1.84 -16.30
C GLY A 162 -26.44 2.29 -15.27
N GLU A 163 -26.73 3.41 -14.60
CA GLU A 163 -25.89 4.23 -13.69
C GLU A 163 -25.17 3.50 -12.53
N SER A 164 -25.34 2.19 -12.38
CA SER A 164 -24.80 1.38 -11.28
C SER A 164 -23.39 0.80 -11.51
N SER A 165 -22.83 0.92 -12.73
CA SER A 165 -21.52 0.34 -13.09
C SER A 165 -20.38 1.36 -13.22
N LEU A 166 -20.57 2.60 -12.74
CA LEU A 166 -19.60 3.67 -12.93
C LEU A 166 -18.26 3.37 -12.21
N ASN A 167 -17.21 3.05 -12.97
CA ASN A 167 -15.88 2.74 -12.44
C ASN A 167 -14.97 3.97 -12.50
N LEU A 168 -14.96 4.76 -11.42
CA LEU A 168 -14.11 5.93 -11.27
C LEU A 168 -12.68 5.60 -10.79
N GLY A 169 -12.30 4.32 -10.77
CA GLY A 169 -11.03 3.85 -10.25
C GLY A 169 -11.03 3.60 -8.73
N ARG A 170 -9.94 3.00 -8.26
CA ARG A 170 -9.80 2.51 -6.88
C ARG A 170 -8.40 2.74 -6.33
N LEU A 171 -8.30 2.81 -5.01
CA LEU A 171 -7.04 2.67 -4.27
C LEU A 171 -6.94 1.24 -3.73
N HIS A 172 -5.86 0.57 -4.08
CA HIS A 172 -5.54 -0.79 -3.67
C HIS A 172 -4.52 -0.75 -2.53
N PHE A 173 -4.84 -1.39 -1.42
CA PHE A 173 -3.98 -1.49 -0.26
C PHE A 173 -3.47 -2.91 -0.12
N ALA A 174 -2.15 -3.11 -0.07
CA ALA A 174 -1.52 -4.38 0.29
C ALA A 174 -0.79 -4.20 1.62
N VAL A 175 -1.09 -5.07 2.59
CA VAL A 175 -0.48 -5.03 3.92
C VAL A 175 0.47 -6.20 4.08
N ARG A 176 1.71 -5.90 4.45
CA ARG A 176 2.74 -6.89 4.78
C ARG A 176 3.24 -6.67 6.19
N TRP A 177 3.74 -7.73 6.80
CA TRP A 177 4.46 -7.65 8.07
C TRP A 177 5.80 -8.37 7.94
N ARG A 178 6.81 -7.84 8.62
CA ARG A 178 8.13 -8.45 8.71
C ARG A 178 8.56 -8.58 10.17
N GLU A 179 9.29 -9.66 10.45
CA GLU A 179 9.96 -9.83 11.73
C GLU A 179 11.26 -9.00 11.74
N PRO A 180 11.53 -8.21 12.78
CA PRO A 180 12.78 -7.48 12.89
C PRO A 180 13.99 -8.42 12.93
N GLY A 181 15.03 -8.13 12.16
CA GLY A 181 16.28 -8.88 12.19
C GLY A 181 16.26 -10.23 11.46
N THR A 182 15.16 -10.58 10.80
CA THR A 182 15.07 -11.79 9.97
C THR A 182 14.66 -11.45 8.54
N CYS A 183 14.71 -12.45 7.65
CA CYS A 183 14.21 -12.32 6.27
C CYS A 183 12.71 -12.65 6.16
N LEU A 184 12.01 -12.90 7.28
CA LEU A 184 10.60 -13.23 7.26
C LEU A 184 9.78 -11.99 6.89
N ASN A 185 9.11 -12.04 5.75
CA ASN A 185 8.24 -10.98 5.24
C ASN A 185 7.01 -11.62 4.60
N GLU A 186 5.86 -11.43 5.22
CA GLU A 186 4.61 -12.05 4.79
C GLU A 186 3.57 -11.01 4.40
N LEU A 187 2.85 -11.33 3.33
CA LEU A 187 1.62 -10.64 2.98
C LEU A 187 0.51 -10.99 3.98
N LEU A 188 -0.01 -9.99 4.69
CA LEU A 188 -1.17 -10.14 5.55
C LEU A 188 -2.45 -10.24 4.70
N GLY A 189 -2.67 -9.30 3.79
CA GLY A 189 -3.84 -9.29 2.90
C GLY A 189 -4.00 -7.98 2.14
N PHE A 190 -5.17 -7.81 1.52
CA PHE A 190 -5.50 -6.71 0.64
C PHE A 190 -6.79 -5.98 1.02
N GLY A 191 -6.85 -4.69 0.68
CA GLY A 191 -8.04 -3.87 0.84
C GLY A 191 -8.26 -2.98 -0.37
N VAL A 192 -9.50 -2.53 -0.56
CA VAL A 192 -9.90 -1.66 -1.67
C VAL A 192 -10.70 -0.50 -1.14
N LEU A 193 -10.40 0.71 -1.63
CA LEU A 193 -11.22 1.91 -1.46
C LEU A 193 -11.63 2.42 -2.84
N GLU A 194 -12.93 2.48 -3.12
CA GLU A 194 -13.43 3.00 -4.40
C GLU A 194 -13.42 4.53 -4.38
N LEU A 195 -12.94 5.18 -5.44
CA LEU A 195 -12.92 6.65 -5.47
C LEU A 195 -14.32 7.26 -5.45
N ARG A 196 -15.33 6.54 -5.96
CA ARG A 196 -16.73 6.96 -5.85
C ARG A 196 -17.22 7.05 -4.39
N ASP A 197 -16.61 6.33 -3.45
CA ASP A 197 -16.97 6.43 -2.03
C ASP A 197 -16.53 7.76 -1.41
N LEU A 198 -15.71 8.53 -2.13
CA LEU A 198 -15.24 9.86 -1.73
C LEU A 198 -16.12 10.98 -2.29
N LEU A 199 -17.14 10.66 -3.08
CA LEU A 199 -17.98 11.63 -3.80
C LEU A 199 -18.74 12.59 -2.88
N LYS A 200 -19.22 12.08 -1.73
CA LYS A 200 -20.09 12.80 -0.80
C LYS A 200 -19.54 14.18 -0.40
N ASP A 201 -18.21 14.26 -0.31
CA ASP A 201 -17.48 15.42 0.16
C ASP A 201 -16.14 15.53 -0.58
N ALA A 202 -16.14 15.43 -1.91
CA ALA A 202 -14.95 15.27 -2.76
C ALA A 202 -13.80 16.25 -2.43
N LEU A 203 -14.11 17.41 -1.86
CA LEU A 203 -13.13 18.46 -1.53
C LEU A 203 -12.73 18.49 -0.04
N LEU A 204 -13.42 17.75 0.83
CA LEU A 204 -13.11 17.67 2.26
C LEU A 204 -12.19 16.48 2.54
N GLU A 205 -11.44 16.57 3.64
CA GLU A 205 -10.74 15.41 4.19
C GLU A 205 -11.76 14.40 4.72
N GLN A 206 -11.65 13.15 4.30
CA GLN A 206 -12.55 12.08 4.69
C GLN A 206 -11.81 10.95 5.39
N CYS A 207 -12.26 10.61 6.60
CA CYS A 207 -11.80 9.42 7.31
C CYS A 207 -12.47 8.16 6.74
N LYS A 208 -11.68 7.21 6.28
CA LYS A 208 -12.14 5.92 5.73
C LYS A 208 -11.47 4.77 6.45
N CYS A 209 -12.24 3.70 6.62
CA CYS A 209 -11.77 2.43 7.15
C CYS A 209 -11.77 1.40 6.02
N VAL A 210 -10.61 0.88 5.67
CA VAL A 210 -10.44 -0.15 4.64
C VAL A 210 -10.23 -1.48 5.33
N THR A 211 -11.17 -2.41 5.15
CA THR A 211 -11.00 -3.76 5.71
C THR A 211 -10.06 -4.57 4.82
N ILE A 212 -9.05 -5.15 5.46
CA ILE A 212 -8.03 -5.98 4.81
C ILE A 212 -8.47 -7.44 4.89
N HIS A 213 -8.54 -8.08 3.74
CA HIS A 213 -8.95 -9.47 3.60
C HIS A 213 -7.83 -10.30 2.97
N ARG A 214 -7.82 -11.60 3.25
CA ARG A 214 -7.07 -12.58 2.46
C ARG A 214 -7.92 -13.83 2.35
N ARG A 215 -8.17 -14.29 1.12
CA ARG A 215 -9.07 -15.43 0.86
C ARG A 215 -10.44 -15.31 1.54
N GLY A 216 -11.04 -14.12 1.48
CA GLY A 216 -12.35 -13.82 2.07
C GLY A 216 -12.39 -13.62 3.59
N VAL A 217 -11.29 -13.88 4.30
CA VAL A 217 -11.23 -13.68 5.76
C VAL A 217 -10.75 -12.26 6.07
N PRO A 218 -11.47 -11.48 6.89
CA PRO A 218 -11.02 -10.15 7.29
C PRO A 218 -9.94 -10.26 8.37
N LEU A 219 -8.75 -9.76 8.10
CA LEU A 219 -7.57 -9.90 8.98
C LEU A 219 -7.18 -8.60 9.68
N ALA A 220 -7.50 -7.45 9.09
CA ALA A 220 -7.18 -6.15 9.68
C ALA A 220 -8.09 -5.03 9.17
N THR A 221 -7.94 -3.85 9.75
CA THR A 221 -8.55 -2.60 9.30
C THR A 221 -7.47 -1.54 9.18
N VAL A 222 -7.41 -0.89 8.03
CA VAL A 222 -6.55 0.26 7.75
C VAL A 222 -7.38 1.54 7.87
N TYR A 223 -6.87 2.51 8.62
CA TYR A 223 -7.48 3.81 8.83
C TYR A 223 -6.72 4.85 8.02
N VAL A 224 -7.43 5.51 7.11
CA VAL A 224 -6.86 6.53 6.22
C VAL A 224 -7.71 7.79 6.25
N LYS A 225 -7.05 8.93 6.12
CA LYS A 225 -7.66 10.19 5.71
C LYS A 225 -7.35 10.41 4.24
N VAL A 226 -8.38 10.63 3.44
CA VAL A 226 -8.25 10.82 1.99
C VAL A 226 -8.86 12.15 1.60
N ASN A 227 -8.15 12.89 0.75
CA ASN A 227 -8.61 14.14 0.18
C ASN A 227 -8.37 14.11 -1.33
N LEU A 228 -9.36 14.55 -2.10
CA LEU A 228 -9.19 14.77 -3.53
C LEU A 228 -9.00 16.27 -3.74
N SER A 229 -7.95 16.65 -4.46
CA SER A 229 -7.59 18.05 -4.67
C SER A 229 -7.75 18.48 -6.12
N LEU A 230 -8.22 19.71 -6.25
CA LEU A 230 -8.30 20.47 -7.49
C LEU A 230 -6.94 21.06 -7.84
N GLU A 231 -6.77 21.41 -9.11
CA GLU A 231 -5.58 22.09 -9.63
C GLU A 231 -5.17 23.29 -8.75
N GLY A 232 -3.90 23.33 -8.33
CA GLY A 232 -3.34 24.44 -7.56
C GLY A 232 -3.68 24.51 -6.07
N THR A 233 -4.47 23.57 -5.52
CA THR A 233 -4.78 23.59 -4.08
C THR A 233 -3.73 22.80 -3.29
N THR A 234 -2.54 23.38 -3.10
CA THR A 234 -1.63 22.89 -2.05
C THR A 234 -2.27 23.20 -0.70
N VAL A 235 -2.93 22.22 -0.08
CA VAL A 235 -3.33 22.34 1.32
C VAL A 235 -2.05 22.29 2.14
N THR A 236 -1.53 23.46 2.49
CA THR A 236 -0.49 23.61 3.51
C THR A 236 -1.09 23.17 4.84
N THR A 237 -0.73 21.96 5.28
CA THR A 237 -0.92 21.54 6.66
C THR A 237 -0.23 22.57 7.56
N PRO A 238 -0.90 23.19 8.54
CA PRO A 238 -0.21 24.06 9.49
C PRO A 238 0.75 23.18 10.31
N THR A 239 2.05 23.34 10.06
CA THR A 239 3.08 22.88 10.96
C THR A 239 2.91 23.60 12.29
N ASN A 240 2.32 22.93 13.28
CA ASN A 240 2.40 23.36 14.67
C ASN A 240 3.83 23.16 15.18
N THR A 241 4.76 23.97 14.68
CA THR A 241 6.01 24.30 15.38
C THR A 241 5.69 25.37 16.42
N GLY A 242 5.12 24.92 17.53
CA GLY A 242 4.93 25.70 18.74
C GLY A 242 5.62 24.99 19.89
N ALA A 243 6.96 25.11 19.97
CA ALA A 243 7.68 24.87 21.19
C ALA A 243 7.19 25.89 22.23
N SER A 244 6.31 25.46 23.13
CA SER A 244 6.00 26.20 24.35
C SER A 244 6.45 25.37 25.55
N THR A 245 7.58 25.78 26.10
CA THR A 245 8.09 25.38 27.41
C THR A 245 7.10 25.83 28.48
N ALA A 246 6.08 25.03 28.75
CA ALA A 246 5.27 25.18 29.94
C ALA A 246 6.06 24.66 31.15
N LYS A 247 6.77 25.58 31.82
CA LYS A 247 7.29 25.39 33.18
C LYS A 247 6.16 24.92 34.08
N CYS A 248 6.31 23.72 34.63
CA CYS A 248 5.49 23.23 35.73
C CYS A 248 5.77 24.09 36.96
N LEU A 249 4.89 25.04 37.25
CA LEU A 249 4.88 25.79 38.51
C LEU A 249 3.94 25.07 39.49
N ARG A 250 4.51 24.80 40.65
CA ARG A 250 3.90 24.27 41.88
C ARG A 250 2.49 24.80 42.15
N CYS A 251 1.65 23.91 42.69
CA CYS A 251 0.72 24.26 43.77
C CYS A 251 0.70 23.15 44.82
N SER A 252 1.02 23.57 46.05
CA SER A 252 0.63 23.07 47.39
C SER A 252 0.95 21.62 47.77
#